data_AF-A0A3Q9FXC1-F1
#
_entry.id   AF-A0A3Q9FXC1-F1
#
_cell.length_a   1.000
_cell.length_b   1.000
_cell.length_c   1.000
_cell.angle_alpha   90.00
_cell.angle_beta   90.00
_cell.angle_gamma   90.00
#
_symmetry.space_group_name_H-M   'P 1'
#
loop_
_entity.id
_entity.type
_entity.pdbx_description
1 polymer ?
#
loop_
_entity_poly.entity_id
_entity_poly.type
_entity_poly.pdbx_seq_one_letter_code
_entity_poly.pdbx_strand_id
1 'polypeptide(L)'
;MTARAPENPETPDSALLVVDAANVVGSVPDGWWRDRRGAAERLRDLLAEYAREGLPEGAVEPPPMGAPEIVLVVEGAARGTAPVPGVDVEAADGSGDDRIVELVAARAPGRRCVVVTADRELRERVRALGAEVVGPRAVRP
;
A
#
# COMPACT_ATOMS: atom_id res chain seq x y z
N MET A 1 27.08 19.40 19.84
CA MET A 1 26.68 19.64 18.44
C MET A 1 26.37 18.29 17.83
N THR A 2 25.11 17.86 17.91
CA THR A 2 24.66 16.60 17.29
C THR A 2 23.85 17.01 16.08
N ALA A 3 24.27 16.57 14.90
CA ALA A 3 23.56 16.82 13.65
C ALA A 3 22.17 16.20 13.75
N ARG A 4 21.12 17.01 13.58
CA ARG A 4 19.77 16.52 13.30
C ARG A 4 19.82 15.83 11.94
N ALA A 5 19.30 14.60 11.88
CA ALA A 5 18.94 13.95 10.62
C ALA A 5 18.00 14.89 9.83
N PRO A 6 17.99 14.85 8.49
CA PRO A 6 17.02 15.64 7.73
C PRO A 6 15.62 15.15 8.10
N GLU A 7 14.93 15.97 8.88
CA GLU A 7 13.49 15.95 9.03
C GLU A 7 12.90 16.13 7.62
N ASN A 8 12.52 15.02 6.99
CA ASN A 8 11.79 15.03 5.73
C ASN A 8 10.53 15.85 6.00
N PRO A 9 10.28 16.97 5.31
CA PRO A 9 9.11 17.78 5.60
C PRO A 9 7.90 16.86 5.39
N GLU A 10 7.16 16.61 6.46
CA GLU A 10 5.88 15.94 6.40
C GLU A 10 5.07 16.68 5.33
N THR A 11 4.93 16.10 4.14
CA THR A 11 4.10 16.67 3.09
C THR A 11 2.68 16.57 3.61
N PRO A 12 2.04 17.67 4.06
CA PRO A 12 0.81 17.59 4.86
C PRO A 12 -0.39 17.05 4.08
N ASP A 13 -0.21 16.81 2.78
CA ASP A 13 -1.25 16.46 1.81
C ASP A 13 -0.96 15.19 0.99
N SER A 14 0.11 14.44 1.30
CA SER A 14 0.35 13.16 0.60
C SER A 14 -0.64 12.10 1.09
N ALA A 15 -1.40 11.54 0.15
CA ALA A 15 -2.32 10.44 0.46
C ALA A 15 -1.54 9.21 0.92
N LEU A 16 -2.12 8.47 1.88
CA LEU A 16 -1.65 7.14 2.26
C LEU A 16 -2.28 6.10 1.32
N LEU A 17 -1.46 5.32 0.64
CA LEU A 17 -1.88 4.19 -0.17
C LEU A 17 -1.49 2.89 0.53
N VAL A 18 -2.48 2.16 1.03
CA VAL A 18 -2.27 0.85 1.68
C VAL A 18 -2.61 -0.25 0.66
N VAL A 19 -1.64 -1.07 0.31
CA VAL A 19 -1.77 -2.10 -0.72
C VAL A 19 -1.79 -3.49 -0.09
N ASP A 20 -2.86 -4.23 -0.36
CA ASP A 20 -2.97 -5.64 0.03
C ASP A 20 -2.16 -6.51 -0.93
N ALA A 21 -0.95 -6.93 -0.53
CA ALA A 21 -0.08 -7.68 -1.42
C ALA A 21 -0.71 -9.02 -1.84
N ALA A 22 -1.37 -9.72 -0.92
CA ALA A 22 -1.91 -11.05 -1.18
C ALA A 22 -3.07 -11.00 -2.18
N ASN A 23 -3.98 -10.04 -2.01
CA ASN A 23 -5.09 -9.84 -2.92
C ASN A 23 -4.62 -9.33 -4.28
N VAL A 24 -3.72 -8.36 -4.29
CA VAL A 24 -3.20 -7.77 -5.52
C VAL A 24 -2.44 -8.84 -6.29
N VAL A 25 -1.43 -9.50 -5.70
CA VAL A 25 -0.72 -10.65 -6.33
C VAL A 25 -1.67 -11.75 -6.76
N GLY A 26 -2.62 -12.10 -5.91
CA GLY A 26 -3.65 -13.12 -6.16
C GLY A 26 -4.55 -12.83 -7.36
N SER A 27 -4.68 -11.57 -7.79
CA SER A 27 -5.57 -11.17 -8.86
C SER A 27 -5.04 -11.48 -10.27
N VAL A 28 -3.82 -12.01 -10.41
CA VAL A 28 -3.19 -12.31 -11.70
C VAL A 28 -2.77 -13.79 -11.76
N PRO A 29 -3.08 -14.51 -12.87
CA PRO A 29 -2.70 -15.91 -13.03
C PRO A 29 -1.25 -16.05 -13.58
N ASP A 30 -0.26 -15.44 -12.91
CA ASP A 30 1.15 -15.41 -13.35
C ASP A 30 2.04 -16.49 -12.72
N GLY A 31 1.46 -17.40 -11.92
CA GLY A 31 2.24 -18.42 -11.22
C GLY A 31 2.76 -18.03 -9.85
N TRP A 32 2.31 -16.91 -9.27
CA TRP A 32 2.76 -16.38 -7.97
C TRP A 32 2.81 -17.40 -6.83
N TRP A 33 2.00 -18.46 -6.86
CA TRP A 33 1.96 -19.48 -5.80
C TRP A 33 3.28 -20.24 -5.65
N ARG A 34 4.11 -20.27 -6.69
CA ARG A 34 5.43 -20.90 -6.67
C ARG A 34 6.47 -20.07 -5.91
N ASP A 35 6.31 -18.75 -5.90
CA ASP A 35 7.21 -17.81 -5.26
C ASP A 35 6.43 -16.57 -4.79
N ARG A 36 5.81 -16.71 -3.61
CA ARG A 36 5.00 -15.65 -2.99
C ARG A 36 5.83 -14.41 -2.70
N ARG A 37 7.06 -14.60 -2.22
CA ARG A 37 7.96 -13.52 -1.84
C ARG A 37 8.42 -12.76 -3.07
N GLY A 38 8.92 -13.44 -4.10
CA GLY A 38 9.33 -12.76 -5.33
C GLY A 38 8.17 -12.04 -6.02
N ALA A 39 6.94 -12.57 -5.93
CA ALA A 39 5.75 -11.86 -6.42
C ALA A 39 5.45 -10.57 -5.65
N ALA A 40 5.60 -10.58 -4.32
CA ALA A 40 5.47 -9.38 -3.49
C ALA A 40 6.61 -8.37 -3.76
N GLU A 41 7.84 -8.84 -3.93
CA GLU A 41 8.99 -7.99 -4.27
C GLU A 41 8.80 -7.29 -5.63
N ARG A 42 8.30 -7.99 -6.66
CA ARG A 42 7.97 -7.37 -7.96
C ARG A 42 6.86 -6.31 -7.85
N LEU A 43 5.83 -6.59 -7.04
CA LEU A 43 4.77 -5.61 -6.78
C LEU A 43 5.32 -4.38 -6.06
N ARG A 44 6.16 -4.57 -5.04
CA ARG A 44 6.84 -3.48 -4.32
C ARG A 44 7.66 -2.61 -5.27
N ASP A 45 8.43 -3.23 -6.17
CA ASP A 45 9.30 -2.49 -7.09
C ASP A 45 8.49 -1.63 -8.07
N LEU A 46 7.36 -2.15 -8.56
CA LEU A 46 6.40 -1.37 -9.36
C LEU A 46 5.80 -0.19 -8.56
N LEU A 47 5.42 -0.42 -7.31
CA LEU A 47 4.89 0.63 -6.44
C LEU A 47 5.93 1.73 -6.18
N ALA A 48 7.22 1.39 -6.12
CA ALA A 48 8.29 2.36 -5.95
C ALA A 48 8.43 3.31 -7.15
N GLU A 49 8.09 2.85 -8.36
CA GLU A 49 7.96 3.71 -9.54
C GLU A 49 6.80 4.71 -9.35
N TYR A 50 5.64 4.26 -8.87
CA TYR A 50 4.51 5.16 -8.60
C TYR A 50 4.76 6.15 -7.46
N ALA A 51 5.52 5.77 -6.44
CA ALA A 51 5.94 6.70 -5.39
C ALA A 51 6.83 7.83 -5.93
N ARG A 52 7.53 7.60 -7.05
CA ARG A 52 8.40 8.60 -7.70
C ARG A 52 7.69 9.41 -8.78
N GLU A 53 6.89 8.74 -9.60
CA GLU A 53 6.31 9.30 -10.83
C GLU A 53 4.85 9.73 -10.67
N GLY A 54 4.20 9.31 -9.57
CA GLY A 54 2.77 9.44 -9.36
C GLY A 54 2.02 8.16 -9.75
N LEU A 55 0.76 8.08 -9.33
CA LEU A 55 -0.12 6.98 -9.71
C LEU A 55 -0.53 7.07 -11.19
N PRO A 56 -0.83 5.93 -11.84
CA PRO A 56 -1.41 5.93 -13.18
C PRO A 56 -2.69 6.79 -13.24
N GLU A 57 -2.93 7.42 -14.40
CA GLU A 57 -4.17 8.17 -14.63
C GLU A 57 -5.40 7.28 -14.38
N GLY A 58 -6.39 7.79 -13.63
CA GLY A 58 -7.59 7.05 -13.27
C GLY A 58 -7.40 5.96 -12.20
N ALA A 59 -6.20 5.75 -11.67
CA ALA A 59 -5.97 4.79 -10.59
C ALA A 59 -6.74 5.16 -9.31
N VAL A 60 -6.78 6.46 -9.00
CA VAL A 60 -7.43 7.06 -7.83
C VAL A 60 -7.98 8.41 -8.25
N GLU A 61 -9.27 8.65 -8.02
CA GLU A 61 -9.98 9.87 -8.43
C GLU A 61 -10.67 10.55 -7.25
N PRO A 62 -10.41 11.85 -6.97
CA PRO A 62 -9.42 12.70 -7.65
C PRO A 62 -7.98 12.20 -7.41
N PRO A 63 -6.99 12.60 -8.21
CA PRO A 63 -5.59 12.23 -7.95
C PRO A 63 -5.10 12.83 -6.61
N PRO A 64 -4.22 12.15 -5.87
CA PRO A 64 -3.63 12.69 -4.66
C PRO A 64 -2.75 13.91 -4.95
N MET A 65 -2.67 14.84 -3.98
CA MET A 65 -1.77 15.99 -4.09
C MET A 65 -0.33 15.54 -3.80
N GLY A 66 0.45 15.34 -4.85
CA GLY A 66 1.84 14.90 -4.76
C GLY A 66 2.01 13.38 -4.71
N ALA A 67 3.25 12.96 -4.47
CA ALA A 67 3.61 11.55 -4.37
C ALA A 67 2.92 10.89 -3.17
N PRO A 68 2.22 9.76 -3.34
CA PRO A 68 1.61 9.05 -2.22
C PRO A 68 2.69 8.42 -1.33
N GLU A 69 2.40 8.31 -0.04
CA GLU A 69 3.12 7.39 0.84
C GLU A 69 2.51 6.01 0.64
N ILE A 70 3.34 5.02 0.35
CA ILE A 70 2.87 3.68 0.01
C ILE A 70 3.32 2.69 1.09
N VAL A 71 2.34 1.96 1.62
CA VAL A 71 2.56 0.84 2.54
C VAL A 71 2.05 -0.44 1.88
N LEU A 72 2.96 -1.37 1.62
CA LEU A 72 2.64 -2.71 1.13
C LEU A 72 2.48 -3.67 2.31
N VAL A 73 1.27 -4.20 2.50
CA VAL A 73 1.01 -5.17 3.56
C VAL A 73 1.22 -6.58 3.03
N VAL A 74 2.13 -7.33 3.66
CA VAL A 74 2.48 -8.70 3.30
C VAL A 74 2.15 -9.66 4.44
N GLU A 75 1.84 -10.91 4.08
CA GLU A 75 1.49 -11.97 5.03
C GLU A 75 2.12 -13.31 4.64
N GLY A 76 2.09 -14.27 5.56
CA GLY A 76 2.55 -15.64 5.34
C GLY A 76 3.97 -15.72 4.74
N ALA A 77 4.10 -16.43 3.62
CA ALA A 77 5.39 -16.65 2.95
C ALA A 77 6.03 -15.37 2.36
N ALA A 78 5.32 -14.24 2.31
CA ALA A 78 5.83 -12.98 1.79
C ALA A 78 6.39 -12.02 2.87
N ARG A 79 6.28 -12.34 4.18
CA ARG A 79 6.74 -11.48 5.30
C ARG A 79 8.21 -11.07 5.25
N GLY A 80 9.05 -11.80 4.52
CA GLY A 80 10.46 -11.48 4.34
C GLY A 80 10.75 -10.39 3.30
N THR A 81 9.71 -9.84 2.64
CA THR A 81 9.86 -8.76 1.66
C THR A 81 10.42 -7.52 2.35
N ALA A 82 11.60 -7.07 1.92
CA ALA A 82 12.24 -5.88 2.48
C ALA A 82 11.62 -4.59 1.91
N PRO A 83 11.59 -3.48 2.66
CA PRO A 83 11.20 -2.18 2.12
C PRO A 83 12.24 -1.65 1.12
N VAL A 84 11.82 -0.67 0.32
CA VAL A 84 12.68 0.07 -0.63
C VAL A 84 12.35 1.57 -0.54
N PRO A 85 13.23 2.48 -1.00
CA PRO A 85 12.90 3.90 -1.02
C PRO A 85 11.57 4.18 -1.72
N GLY A 86 10.63 4.81 -1.00
CA GLY A 86 9.29 5.15 -1.49
C GLY A 86 8.20 4.12 -1.18
N VAL A 87 8.54 2.92 -0.69
CA VAL A 87 7.56 1.89 -0.30
C VAL A 87 7.97 1.22 1.01
N ASP A 88 7.18 1.49 2.05
CA ASP A 88 7.27 0.76 3.30
C ASP A 88 6.59 -0.61 3.17
N VAL A 89 7.08 -1.60 3.90
CA VAL A 89 6.55 -2.96 3.90
C VAL A 89 6.19 -3.36 5.32
N GLU A 90 4.93 -3.71 5.52
CA GLU A 90 4.36 -4.09 6.80
C GLU A 90 3.98 -5.56 6.80
N ALA A 91 4.65 -6.35 7.63
CA ALA A 91 4.36 -7.78 7.77
C ALA A 91 3.26 -8.02 8.81
N ALA A 92 2.12 -8.56 8.39
CA ALA A 92 0.96 -8.78 9.25
C ALA A 92 1.08 -10.09 10.04
N ASP A 93 1.35 -10.09 11.35
CA ASP A 93 1.50 -11.28 12.26
C ASP A 93 0.42 -12.36 12.12
N GLY A 94 -0.81 -11.97 11.81
CA GLY A 94 -1.89 -12.88 11.44
C GLY A 94 -2.35 -12.64 10.01
N SER A 95 -3.54 -12.06 9.88
CA SER A 95 -4.20 -11.71 8.62
C SER A 95 -3.71 -10.36 8.09
N GLY A 96 -3.43 -10.28 6.79
CA GLY A 96 -3.19 -9.01 6.10
C GLY A 96 -4.33 -8.00 6.29
N ASP A 97 -5.58 -8.48 6.28
CA ASP A 97 -6.76 -7.64 6.42
C ASP A 97 -6.78 -6.88 7.75
N ASP A 98 -6.49 -7.58 8.85
CA ASP A 98 -6.48 -6.97 10.17
C ASP A 98 -5.38 -5.91 10.29
N ARG A 99 -4.20 -6.19 9.72
CA ARG A 99 -3.10 -5.21 9.67
C ARG A 99 -3.46 -3.99 8.84
N ILE A 100 -4.16 -4.17 7.72
CA ILE A 100 -4.65 -3.05 6.90
C ILE A 100 -5.64 -2.21 7.70
N VAL A 101 -6.59 -2.82 8.41
CA VAL A 101 -7.55 -2.10 9.25
C VAL A 101 -6.84 -1.30 10.35
N GLU A 102 -5.83 -1.89 11.00
CA GLU A 102 -5.01 -1.20 12.00
C GLU A 102 -4.28 0.02 11.42
N LEU A 103 -3.62 -0.12 10.26
CA LEU A 103 -2.92 0.96 9.59
C LEU A 103 -3.87 2.09 9.20
N VAL A 104 -5.04 1.74 8.66
CA VAL A 104 -6.09 2.71 8.30
C VAL A 104 -6.60 3.43 9.55
N ALA A 105 -6.79 2.73 10.67
CA ALA A 105 -7.25 3.34 11.92
C ALA A 105 -6.18 4.26 12.57
N ALA A 106 -4.90 3.92 12.42
CA ALA A 106 -3.78 4.66 13.01
C ALA A 106 -3.33 5.89 12.21
N ARG A 107 -3.88 6.10 11.00
CA ARG A 107 -3.49 7.22 10.13
C ARG A 107 -3.76 8.58 10.78
N ALA A 108 -2.97 9.58 10.39
CA ALA A 108 -3.18 10.95 10.83
C ALA A 108 -4.60 11.46 10.49
N PRO A 109 -5.30 12.14 11.42
CA PRO A 109 -6.63 12.70 11.16
C PRO A 109 -6.64 13.62 9.93
N GLY A 110 -7.67 13.49 9.09
CA GLY A 110 -7.80 14.29 7.87
C GLY A 110 -6.92 13.83 6.70
N ARG A 111 -5.95 12.93 6.93
CA ARG A 111 -5.15 12.34 5.85
C ARG A 111 -6.01 11.46 4.97
N ARG A 112 -5.98 11.73 3.66
CA ARG A 112 -6.61 10.87 2.66
C ARG A 112 -5.96 9.50 2.66
N CYS A 113 -6.78 8.45 2.65
CA CYS A 113 -6.33 7.07 2.70
C CYS A 113 -7.05 6.26 1.63
N VAL A 114 -6.28 5.55 0.82
CA VAL A 114 -6.78 4.67 -0.24
C VAL A 114 -6.27 3.27 0.02
N VAL A 115 -7.18 2.30 0.06
CA VAL A 115 -6.83 0.89 0.18
C VAL A 115 -6.97 0.23 -1.19
N VAL A 116 -5.96 -0.53 -1.61
CA VAL A 116 -6.00 -1.31 -2.84
C VAL A 116 -6.32 -2.75 -2.51
N THR A 117 -7.56 -3.17 -2.74
CA THR A 117 -8.01 -4.55 -2.53
C THR A 117 -9.27 -4.88 -3.32
N ALA A 118 -9.41 -6.15 -3.71
CA ALA A 118 -10.64 -6.74 -4.24
C ALA A 118 -11.52 -7.38 -3.17
N ASP A 119 -11.02 -7.55 -1.94
CA ASP A 119 -11.76 -8.23 -0.88
C ASP A 119 -12.96 -7.39 -0.41
N ARG A 120 -14.14 -8.03 -0.38
CA ARG A 120 -15.40 -7.35 -0.08
C ARG A 120 -15.57 -7.04 1.41
N GLU A 121 -15.13 -7.93 2.28
CA GLU A 121 -15.24 -7.74 3.72
C GLU A 121 -14.27 -6.64 4.17
N LEU A 122 -13.02 -6.71 3.71
CA LEU A 122 -12.03 -5.67 3.99
C LEU A 122 -12.48 -4.30 3.49
N ARG A 123 -13.08 -4.24 2.28
CA ARG A 123 -13.67 -3.00 1.73
C ARG A 123 -14.68 -2.36 2.68
N GLU A 124 -15.59 -3.15 3.23
CA GLU A 124 -16.61 -2.65 4.15
C GLU A 124 -15.97 -2.12 5.44
N ARG A 125 -15.01 -2.87 5.99
CA ARG A 125 -14.29 -2.52 7.22
C ARG A 125 -13.50 -1.20 7.08
N VAL A 126 -12.71 -1.04 6.02
CA VAL A 126 -11.88 0.17 5.85
C VAL A 126 -12.69 1.39 5.45
N ARG A 127 -13.80 1.22 4.72
CA ARG A 127 -14.74 2.32 4.43
C ARG A 127 -15.44 2.83 5.67
N ALA A 128 -15.77 1.96 6.62
CA ALA A 128 -16.31 2.37 7.91
C ALA A 128 -15.33 3.26 8.69
N LEU A 129 -14.02 3.13 8.43
CA LEU A 129 -12.97 3.99 8.97
C LEU A 129 -12.69 5.22 8.10
N GLY A 130 -13.46 5.46 7.04
CA GLY A 130 -13.31 6.61 6.14
C GLY A 130 -12.20 6.49 5.10
N ALA A 131 -11.72 5.28 4.79
CA ALA A 131 -10.82 5.07 3.66
C ALA A 131 -11.59 4.89 2.34
N GLU A 132 -10.99 5.38 1.25
CA GLU A 132 -11.39 5.06 -0.12
C GLU A 132 -10.86 3.67 -0.51
N VAL A 133 -11.50 3.02 -1.48
CA VAL A 133 -11.06 1.70 -1.93
C VAL A 133 -11.06 1.61 -3.44
N VAL A 134 -9.95 1.12 -3.99
CA VAL A 134 -9.75 0.83 -5.40
C VAL A 134 -9.38 -0.64 -5.61
N GLY A 135 -9.60 -1.16 -6.81
CA GLY A 135 -9.28 -2.55 -7.14
C GLY A 135 -7.80 -2.75 -7.48
N PRO A 136 -7.31 -4.01 -7.51
CA PRO A 136 -5.92 -4.33 -7.86
C PRO A 136 -5.41 -3.76 -9.19
N ARG A 137 -6.31 -3.50 -10.14
CA ARG A 137 -5.99 -2.86 -11.43
C ARG A 137 -5.50 -1.42 -11.30
N ALA A 138 -5.72 -0.75 -10.17
CA ALA A 138 -5.24 0.61 -9.97
C ALA A 138 -3.71 0.72 -9.85
N VAL A 139 -3.05 -0.37 -9.46
CA VAL A 139 -1.58 -0.41 -9.25
C VAL A 139 -0.92 -1.47 -10.13
N ARG A 140 -1.59 -1.85 -11.23
CA ARG A 140 -1.08 -2.79 -12.21
C ARG A 140 -1.39 -2.28 -13.62
N PRO A 141 -0.47 -2.48 -14.58
CA PRO A 141 -0.77 -2.26 -15.99
C PRO A 141 -1.84 -3.24 -16.52
#